data_AF-A0A5J4SDT7-F1
#
_entry.id   AF-A0A5J4SDT7-F1
#
_cell.length_a   1.000
_cell.length_b   1.000
_cell.length_c   1.000
_cell.angle_alpha   90.00
_cell.angle_beta   90.00
_cell.angle_gamma   90.00
#
_symmetry.space_group_name_H-M   'P 1'
#
loop_
_entity.id
_entity.type
_entity.pdbx_description
1 polymer ?
#
loop_
_entity_poly.entity_id
_entity_poly.type
_entity_poly.pdbx_seq_one_letter_code
_entity_poly.pdbx_strand_id
1 'polypeptide(L)'
;DAIKQGADFEELAKKYGQDGALNWLSSVQYEKNPIEGDNLKYIKAITTLGVNEYDNLSLGQGNVILQVTAQKAITDKYKVAIIKRTVEFSKETYSEAYNEFSRFVAANPTLDKVKANAEEAGYTLLEYNLNSSAHGIANIKGTKEALRWAFSAEPGEVSTLYECGDSDRLMLVALEQVNKKGYRPLEQVRSELALEIRKDKKAERITEDIRNITSFNQYQTVNNAISDTIKHVTFSAPAYISALRSNEPLVSAYASVGEPNRLSAPIKGNAGVFVLQIYTKTKQNDTFDAETEKADQVDINRRLLNNFLSDLHSKANVKDNRYLFF
;
A
#
# COMPACT_ATOMS: atom_id res chain seq x y z
N ASP A 1 8.52 46.03 25.04
CA ASP A 1 9.19 46.99 25.95
C ASP A 1 9.54 46.42 27.32
N ALA A 2 8.64 45.70 28.01
CA ALA A 2 8.95 45.08 29.30
C ALA A 2 10.18 44.13 29.28
N ILE A 3 10.28 43.23 28.30
CA ILE A 3 11.47 42.34 28.13
C ILE A 3 12.74 43.17 27.91
N LYS A 4 12.64 44.27 27.15
CA LYS A 4 13.78 45.19 26.91
C LYS A 4 14.25 45.88 28.19
N GLN A 5 13.36 46.03 29.16
CA GLN A 5 13.60 46.66 30.46
C GLN A 5 13.99 45.63 31.55
N GLY A 6 14.23 44.37 31.17
CA GLY A 6 14.70 43.33 32.08
C GLY A 6 13.60 42.54 32.82
N ALA A 7 12.35 42.61 32.36
CA ALA A 7 11.30 41.75 32.88
C ALA A 7 11.60 40.27 32.55
N ASP A 8 11.27 39.37 33.48
CA ASP A 8 11.39 37.93 33.27
C ASP A 8 10.43 37.46 32.16
N PHE A 9 10.95 36.66 31.23
CA PHE A 9 10.23 36.24 30.03
C PHE A 9 9.10 35.26 30.34
N GLU A 10 9.35 34.32 31.26
CA GLU A 10 8.37 33.28 31.64
C GLU A 10 7.24 33.91 32.45
N GLU A 11 7.55 34.80 33.40
CA GLU A 11 6.56 35.56 34.15
C GLU A 11 5.71 36.44 33.24
N LEU A 12 6.32 37.06 32.23
CA LEU A 12 5.58 37.87 31.26
C LEU A 12 4.68 37.00 30.38
N ALA A 13 5.15 35.84 29.91
CA ALA A 13 4.34 34.92 29.12
C ALA A 13 3.07 34.48 29.88
N LYS A 14 3.21 34.17 31.18
CA LYS A 14 2.09 33.78 32.05
C LYS A 14 1.02 34.87 32.17
N LYS A 15 1.40 36.15 32.16
CA LYS A 15 0.45 37.27 32.14
C LYS A 15 -0.40 37.32 30.87
N TYR A 16 0.08 36.74 29.77
CA TYR A 16 -0.64 36.61 28.51
C TYR A 16 -1.24 35.21 28.29
N GLY A 17 -1.34 34.39 29.35
CA GLY A 17 -1.95 33.06 29.29
C GLY A 17 -1.10 32.02 28.56
N GLN A 18 0.21 32.24 28.44
CA GLN A 18 1.16 31.29 27.85
C GLN A 18 2.12 30.76 28.90
N ASP A 19 2.50 29.49 28.80
CA ASP A 19 3.37 28.85 29.80
C ASP A 19 4.82 29.39 29.77
N GLY A 20 5.29 29.86 28.61
CA GLY A 20 6.66 30.35 28.45
C GLY A 20 7.73 29.26 28.59
N ALA A 21 7.33 27.99 28.51
CA ALA A 21 8.19 26.84 28.76
C ALA A 21 9.45 26.83 27.87
N LEU A 22 10.58 26.52 28.49
CA LEU A 22 11.86 26.34 27.81
C LEU A 22 11.81 25.11 26.91
N ASN A 23 12.24 25.26 25.67
CA ASN A 23 12.34 24.16 24.73
C ASN A 23 13.68 24.19 24.00
N TRP A 24 14.29 23.01 23.83
CA TRP A 24 15.48 22.84 23.02
C TRP A 24 15.09 22.55 21.57
N LEU A 25 15.66 23.31 20.64
CA LEU A 25 15.60 22.97 19.23
C LEU A 25 16.98 22.51 18.73
N SER A 26 17.04 21.27 18.27
CA SER A 26 18.20 20.64 17.65
C SER A 26 18.12 20.69 16.12
N SER A 27 19.27 20.59 15.46
CA SER A 27 19.34 20.55 13.99
C SER A 27 18.48 19.44 13.38
N VAL A 28 18.48 18.26 13.99
CA VAL A 28 17.69 17.10 13.51
C VAL A 28 16.19 17.39 13.44
N GLN A 29 15.67 18.25 14.34
CA GLN A 29 14.24 18.57 14.39
C GLN A 29 13.81 19.48 13.25
N TYR A 30 14.63 20.44 12.82
CA TYR A 30 14.25 21.37 11.75
C TYR A 30 14.79 20.99 10.37
N GLU A 31 15.94 20.29 10.28
CA GLU A 31 16.54 19.89 9.00
C GLU A 31 15.70 18.87 8.22
N LYS A 32 14.84 18.11 8.89
CA LYS A 32 13.93 17.14 8.25
C LYS A 32 12.64 17.75 7.72
N ASN A 33 12.40 19.03 7.98
CA ASN A 33 11.18 19.72 7.59
C ASN A 33 11.49 20.77 6.50
N PRO A 34 10.51 21.13 5.65
CA PRO A 34 10.69 22.22 4.69
C PRO A 34 11.05 23.54 5.39
N ILE A 35 12.19 24.14 5.03
CA ILE A 35 12.67 25.42 5.57
C ILE A 35 12.25 26.54 4.61
N GLU A 36 10.97 26.90 4.65
CA GLU A 36 10.37 27.92 3.78
C GLU A 36 9.35 28.78 4.55
N GLY A 37 8.93 29.90 3.95
CA GLY A 37 7.90 30.78 4.51
C GLY A 37 8.17 31.21 5.97
N ASP A 38 7.15 31.06 6.83
CA ASP A 38 7.24 31.40 8.24
C ASP A 38 8.18 30.48 9.04
N ASN A 39 8.33 29.22 8.62
CA ASN A 39 9.30 28.31 9.24
C ASN A 39 10.73 28.80 9.00
N LEU A 40 11.04 29.30 7.79
CA LEU A 40 12.34 29.93 7.51
C LEU A 40 12.60 31.15 8.40
N LYS A 41 11.59 32.01 8.64
CA LYS A 41 11.74 33.17 9.54
C LYS A 41 12.06 32.74 10.96
N TYR A 42 11.32 31.77 11.49
CA TYR A 42 11.50 31.23 12.83
C TYR A 42 12.88 30.58 13.02
N ILE A 43 13.26 29.65 12.12
CA ILE A 43 14.55 28.98 12.18
C ILE A 43 15.71 29.98 12.05
N LYS A 44 15.60 30.97 11.15
CA LYS A 44 16.63 31.99 11.00
C LYS A 44 16.82 32.81 12.28
N ALA A 45 15.75 33.17 12.98
CA ALA A 45 15.84 33.95 14.21
C ALA A 45 16.59 33.17 15.31
N ILE A 46 16.15 31.96 15.62
CA ILE A 46 16.75 31.14 16.69
C ILE A 46 18.19 30.70 16.41
N THR A 47 18.59 30.56 15.14
CA THR A 47 19.97 30.19 14.79
C THR A 47 20.91 31.40 14.64
N THR A 48 20.37 32.63 14.67
CA THR A 48 21.17 33.86 14.48
C THR A 48 21.27 34.70 15.75
N LEU A 49 20.23 34.70 16.60
CA LEU A 49 20.23 35.44 17.86
C LEU A 49 21.28 34.89 18.83
N GLY A 50 21.93 35.79 19.57
CA GLY A 50 22.82 35.45 20.69
C GLY A 50 22.06 35.04 21.94
N VAL A 51 22.79 34.47 22.92
CA VAL A 51 22.21 34.13 24.23
C VAL A 51 21.71 35.41 24.93
N ASN A 52 20.50 35.33 25.47
CA ASN A 52 19.67 36.39 26.06
C ASN A 52 19.08 37.41 25.07
N GLU A 53 19.37 37.29 23.77
CA GLU A 53 18.68 38.08 22.76
C GLU A 53 17.27 37.56 22.50
N TYR A 54 16.39 38.47 22.09
CA TYR A 54 14.99 38.18 21.78
C TYR A 54 14.58 38.86 20.48
N ASP A 55 13.59 38.30 19.82
CA ASP A 55 12.99 38.87 18.61
C ASP A 55 11.47 38.70 18.62
N ASN A 56 10.78 39.59 17.90
CA ASN A 56 9.34 39.53 17.70
C ASN A 56 9.05 39.21 16.23
N LEU A 57 8.73 37.95 15.95
CA LEU A 57 8.52 37.43 14.61
C LEU A 57 7.07 37.56 14.19
N SER A 58 6.83 38.26 13.09
CA SER A 58 5.51 38.29 12.45
C SER A 58 5.32 37.08 11.53
N LEU A 59 4.48 36.15 11.97
CA LEU A 59 4.06 34.95 11.25
C LEU A 59 2.59 35.09 10.82
N GLY A 60 2.13 34.29 9.86
CA GLY A 60 0.82 34.45 9.22
C GLY A 60 -0.38 34.36 10.17
N GLN A 61 -0.27 33.60 11.26
CA GLN A 61 -1.33 33.47 12.28
C GLN A 61 -1.13 34.37 13.50
N GLY A 62 -0.06 35.17 13.53
CA GLY A 62 0.23 36.08 14.65
C GLY A 62 1.71 36.32 14.89
N ASN A 63 1.99 37.04 15.96
CA ASN A 63 3.35 37.36 16.36
C ASN A 63 3.87 36.35 17.39
N VAL A 64 5.10 35.87 17.19
CA VAL A 64 5.82 35.03 18.15
C VAL A 64 6.98 35.83 18.69
N ILE A 65 6.97 36.10 19.99
CA ILE A 65 8.13 36.64 20.69
C ILE A 65 8.93 35.46 21.22
N LEU A 66 10.23 35.43 20.95
CA LEU A 66 11.13 34.38 21.43
C LEU A 66 12.37 34.98 22.05
N GLN A 67 12.99 34.25 22.99
CA GLN A 67 14.28 34.57 23.59
C GLN A 67 15.19 33.34 23.55
N VAL A 68 16.44 33.51 23.15
CA VAL A 68 17.43 32.44 23.19
C VAL A 68 18.05 32.40 24.57
N THR A 69 17.74 31.39 25.38
CA THR A 69 18.25 31.31 26.76
C THR A 69 19.57 30.56 26.89
N ALA A 70 19.88 29.66 25.94
CA ALA A 70 21.13 28.92 25.90
C ALA A 70 21.42 28.39 24.48
N GLN A 71 22.70 28.12 24.21
CA GLN A 71 23.18 27.50 22.96
C GLN A 71 24.21 26.41 23.30
N LYS A 72 24.19 25.31 22.53
CA LYS A 72 25.13 24.19 22.72
C LYS A 72 25.50 23.56 21.38
N ALA A 73 26.78 23.23 21.22
CA ALA A 73 27.31 22.53 20.03
C ALA A 73 26.99 23.23 18.70
N ILE A 74 27.17 24.55 18.65
CA ILE A 74 27.00 25.34 17.43
C ILE A 74 28.04 24.91 16.39
N THR A 75 27.58 24.64 15.17
CA THR A 75 28.40 24.22 14.04
C THR A 75 28.10 25.11 12.84
N ASP A 76 29.11 25.36 12.01
CA ASP A 76 28.94 26.17 10.81
C ASP A 76 28.01 25.48 9.80
N LYS A 77 27.06 26.24 9.27
CA LYS A 77 26.10 25.80 8.24
C LYS A 77 26.19 26.74 7.03
N TYR A 78 26.07 26.17 5.83
CA TYR A 78 26.20 26.92 4.58
C TYR A 78 24.84 27.11 3.92
N LYS A 79 24.59 28.34 3.43
CA LYS A 79 23.45 28.60 2.54
C LYS A 79 23.83 28.17 1.14
N VAL A 80 23.20 27.12 0.64
CA VAL A 80 23.38 26.64 -0.74
C VAL A 80 22.20 27.08 -1.60
N ALA A 81 22.48 27.66 -2.77
CA ALA A 81 21.45 27.90 -3.76
C ALA A 81 21.17 26.60 -4.51
N ILE A 82 19.95 26.08 -4.41
CA ILE A 82 19.51 24.90 -5.16
C ILE A 82 18.76 25.36 -6.40
N ILE A 83 19.35 25.16 -7.58
CA ILE A 83 18.66 25.37 -8.84
C ILE A 83 17.93 24.07 -9.19
N LYS A 84 16.60 24.06 -9.06
CA LYS A 84 15.75 22.97 -9.54
C LYS A 84 15.25 23.32 -10.93
N ARG A 85 15.66 22.54 -11.94
CA ARG A 85 15.10 22.62 -13.30
C ARG A 85 14.25 21.39 -13.53
N THR A 86 12.94 21.57 -13.64
CA THR A 86 12.03 20.49 -14.06
C THR A 86 12.41 20.06 -15.47
N VAL A 87 12.56 18.76 -15.67
CA VAL A 87 12.77 18.18 -17.00
C VAL A 87 11.39 17.95 -17.60
N GLU A 88 11.05 18.71 -18.62
CA GLU A 88 9.80 18.59 -19.38
C GLU A 88 10.14 18.40 -20.85
N PHE A 89 9.22 17.81 -21.60
CA PHE A 89 9.40 17.66 -23.05
C PHE A 89 9.48 19.03 -23.72
N SER A 90 10.39 19.19 -24.68
CA SER A 90 10.35 20.36 -25.56
C SER A 90 9.08 20.27 -26.43
N LYS A 91 8.65 21.41 -26.97
CA LYS A 91 7.50 21.43 -27.89
C LYS A 91 7.74 20.54 -29.11
N GLU A 92 8.98 20.51 -29.59
CA GLU A 92 9.42 19.71 -30.72
C GLU A 92 9.35 18.22 -30.39
N THR A 93 9.95 17.78 -29.26
CA THR A 93 9.89 16.37 -28.82
C THR A 93 8.46 15.90 -28.60
N TYR A 94 7.64 16.72 -27.93
CA TYR A 94 6.24 16.39 -27.69
C TYR A 94 5.46 16.26 -29.01
N SER A 95 5.62 17.23 -29.92
CA SER A 95 4.91 17.24 -31.21
C SER A 95 5.32 16.06 -32.09
N GLU A 96 6.59 15.67 -32.07
CA GLU A 96 7.08 14.49 -32.81
C GLU A 96 6.42 13.21 -32.30
N ALA A 97 6.46 12.97 -30.98
CA ALA A 97 5.84 11.81 -30.35
C ALA A 97 4.31 11.76 -30.57
N TYR A 98 3.64 12.91 -30.42
CA TYR A 98 2.20 13.01 -30.67
C TYR A 98 1.84 12.65 -32.11
N ASN A 99 2.58 13.18 -33.09
CA ASN A 99 2.33 12.93 -34.50
C ASN A 99 2.62 11.47 -34.87
N GLU A 100 3.68 10.88 -34.32
CA GLU A 100 4.01 9.47 -34.53
C GLU A 100 2.92 8.55 -33.99
N PHE A 101 2.51 8.77 -32.73
CA PHE A 101 1.46 7.98 -32.11
C PHE A 101 0.11 8.18 -32.82
N SER A 102 -0.21 9.42 -33.23
CA SER A 102 -1.43 9.69 -34.03
C SER A 102 -1.45 8.93 -35.35
N ARG A 103 -0.31 8.84 -36.06
CA ARG A 103 -0.19 8.03 -37.28
C ARG A 103 -0.39 6.55 -36.99
N PHE A 104 0.18 6.05 -35.88
CA PHE A 104 -0.03 4.67 -35.44
C PHE A 104 -1.52 4.38 -35.20
N VAL A 105 -2.22 5.24 -34.46
CA VAL A 105 -3.66 5.07 -34.20
C VAL A 105 -4.47 5.06 -35.50
N ALA A 106 -4.18 5.98 -36.43
CA ALA A 106 -4.88 6.04 -37.72
C ALA A 106 -4.61 4.81 -38.61
N ALA A 107 -3.40 4.24 -38.57
CA ALA A 107 -3.04 3.04 -39.33
C ALA A 107 -3.64 1.74 -38.75
N ASN A 108 -4.00 1.76 -37.46
CA ASN A 108 -4.45 0.60 -36.70
C ASN A 108 -5.87 0.78 -36.12
N PRO A 109 -6.91 0.93 -36.95
CA PRO A 109 -8.27 1.28 -36.49
C PRO A 109 -9.04 0.15 -35.79
N THR A 110 -8.43 -1.03 -35.62
CA THR A 110 -9.10 -2.24 -35.10
C THR A 110 -8.23 -2.91 -34.05
N LEU A 111 -8.85 -3.54 -33.05
CA LEU A 111 -8.15 -4.25 -31.97
C LEU A 111 -7.05 -5.19 -32.48
N ASP A 112 -7.35 -6.03 -33.48
CA ASP A 112 -6.38 -7.01 -34.01
C ASP A 112 -5.13 -6.35 -34.60
N LYS A 113 -5.30 -5.22 -35.29
CA LYS A 113 -4.18 -4.44 -35.84
C LYS A 113 -3.35 -3.79 -34.75
N VAL A 114 -4.00 -3.25 -33.70
CA VAL A 114 -3.29 -2.71 -32.54
C VAL A 114 -2.48 -3.81 -31.86
N LYS A 115 -3.08 -4.97 -31.60
CA LYS A 115 -2.39 -6.12 -30.97
C LYS A 115 -1.20 -6.60 -31.81
N ALA A 116 -1.36 -6.66 -33.13
CA ALA A 116 -0.30 -7.12 -34.02
C ALA A 116 0.88 -6.15 -34.15
N ASN A 117 0.62 -4.83 -34.14
CA ASN A 117 1.61 -3.83 -34.55
C ASN A 117 2.18 -2.98 -33.40
N ALA A 118 1.55 -2.97 -32.22
CA ALA A 118 1.94 -2.07 -31.13
C ALA A 118 3.39 -2.29 -30.64
N GLU A 119 3.76 -3.54 -30.35
CA GLU A 119 5.09 -3.84 -29.81
C GLU A 119 6.20 -3.64 -30.84
N GLU A 120 5.94 -3.96 -32.12
CA GLU A 120 6.89 -3.70 -33.22
C GLU A 120 7.09 -2.20 -33.46
N ALA A 121 6.04 -1.40 -33.28
CA ALA A 121 6.10 0.05 -33.31
C ALA A 121 6.71 0.69 -32.04
N GLY A 122 7.17 -0.12 -31.08
CA GLY A 122 7.83 0.36 -29.87
C GLY A 122 6.89 0.78 -28.74
N TYR A 123 5.59 0.45 -28.82
CA TYR A 123 4.60 0.74 -27.79
C TYR A 123 4.36 -0.45 -26.87
N THR A 124 4.10 -0.19 -25.58
CA THR A 124 3.73 -1.24 -24.63
C THR A 124 2.24 -1.54 -24.70
N LEU A 125 1.88 -2.78 -25.08
CA LEU A 125 0.52 -3.27 -24.97
C LEU A 125 0.26 -3.78 -23.54
N LEU A 126 -0.78 -3.25 -22.89
CA LEU A 126 -1.19 -3.67 -21.55
C LEU A 126 -2.62 -4.19 -21.57
N GLU A 127 -2.81 -5.43 -21.13
CA GLU A 127 -4.14 -6.00 -20.91
C GLU A 127 -4.62 -5.65 -19.48
N TYR A 128 -5.81 -5.06 -19.36
CA TYR A 128 -6.34 -4.60 -18.08
C TYR A 128 -7.83 -4.86 -17.97
N ASN A 129 -8.28 -5.37 -16.82
CA ASN A 129 -9.69 -5.56 -16.51
C ASN A 129 -10.24 -4.36 -15.75
N LEU A 130 -11.21 -3.65 -16.33
CA LEU A 130 -11.90 -2.54 -15.68
C LEU A 130 -13.18 -3.02 -14.99
N ASN A 131 -13.53 -2.37 -13.88
CA ASN A 131 -14.79 -2.59 -13.16
C ASN A 131 -15.40 -1.23 -12.78
N SER A 132 -16.67 -1.21 -12.38
CA SER A 132 -17.41 0.03 -12.09
C SER A 132 -16.78 0.91 -11.00
N SER A 133 -15.91 0.35 -10.16
CA SER A 133 -15.19 1.05 -9.10
C SER A 133 -13.80 1.55 -9.51
N ALA A 134 -13.39 1.34 -10.77
CA ALA A 134 -12.14 1.84 -11.29
C ALA A 134 -12.14 3.38 -11.32
N HIS A 135 -11.01 3.99 -10.94
CA HIS A 135 -10.82 5.45 -10.94
C HIS A 135 -9.80 5.91 -11.99
N GLY A 136 -9.23 4.97 -12.75
CA GLY A 136 -8.25 5.22 -13.80
C GLY A 136 -7.87 3.92 -14.51
N ILE A 137 -7.02 4.04 -15.53
CA ILE A 137 -6.55 2.92 -16.35
C ILE A 137 -5.05 2.73 -16.08
N ALA A 138 -4.64 1.47 -15.85
CA ALA A 138 -3.23 1.07 -15.73
C ALA A 138 -2.40 1.88 -14.72
N ASN A 139 -3.03 2.39 -13.65
CA ASN A 139 -2.40 3.26 -12.64
C ASN A 139 -1.78 4.55 -13.23
N ILE A 140 -2.26 5.00 -14.40
CA ILE A 140 -1.87 6.25 -15.02
C ILE A 140 -2.85 7.34 -14.58
N LYS A 141 -2.33 8.50 -14.19
CA LYS A 141 -3.16 9.66 -13.82
C LYS A 141 -3.81 10.28 -15.05
N GLY A 142 -4.90 11.02 -14.87
CA GLY A 142 -5.52 11.78 -15.96
C GLY A 142 -6.23 10.93 -17.02
N THR A 143 -6.49 9.64 -16.78
CA THR A 143 -7.15 8.75 -17.76
C THR A 143 -8.69 8.79 -17.68
N LYS A 144 -9.30 9.88 -17.21
CA LYS A 144 -10.76 9.94 -16.97
C LYS A 144 -11.55 9.79 -18.27
N GLU A 145 -11.16 10.54 -19.31
CA GLU A 145 -11.82 10.47 -20.63
C GLU A 145 -11.69 9.07 -21.25
N ALA A 146 -10.50 8.48 -21.17
CA ALA A 146 -10.24 7.13 -21.65
C ALA A 146 -11.07 6.08 -20.89
N LEU A 147 -11.20 6.24 -19.57
CA LEU A 147 -12.03 5.38 -18.72
C LEU A 147 -13.50 5.47 -19.11
N ARG A 148 -14.03 6.69 -19.27
CA ARG A 148 -15.42 6.92 -19.69
C ARG A 148 -15.68 6.29 -21.04
N TRP A 149 -14.79 6.51 -22.01
CA TRP A 149 -14.88 5.91 -23.34
C TRP A 149 -14.93 4.38 -23.27
N ALA A 150 -14.05 3.75 -22.48
CA ALA A 150 -13.99 2.29 -22.36
C ALA A 150 -15.30 1.68 -21.81
N PHE A 151 -16.05 2.40 -20.98
CA PHE A 151 -17.35 1.95 -20.48
C PHE A 151 -18.52 2.22 -21.44
N SER A 152 -18.35 3.12 -22.41
CA SER A 152 -19.35 3.40 -23.45
C SER A 152 -19.14 2.65 -24.75
N ALA A 153 -17.93 2.14 -24.99
CA ALA A 153 -17.53 1.48 -26.23
C ALA A 153 -18.16 0.09 -26.41
N GLU A 154 -18.20 -0.38 -27.65
CA GLU A 154 -18.57 -1.75 -28.01
C GLU A 154 -17.33 -2.65 -28.17
N PRO A 155 -17.43 -3.98 -27.92
CA PRO A 155 -16.33 -4.90 -28.15
C PRO A 155 -15.77 -4.81 -29.57
N GLY A 156 -14.44 -4.72 -29.69
CA GLY A 156 -13.69 -4.54 -30.93
C GLY A 156 -13.37 -3.08 -31.26
N GLU A 157 -14.02 -2.11 -30.61
CA GLU A 157 -13.75 -0.69 -30.85
C GLU A 157 -12.40 -0.25 -30.31
N VAL A 158 -11.83 0.75 -30.98
CA VAL A 158 -10.55 1.38 -30.65
C VAL A 158 -10.80 2.88 -30.48
N SER A 159 -10.25 3.46 -29.41
CA SER A 159 -10.48 4.86 -29.06
C SER A 159 -9.72 5.83 -29.94
N THR A 160 -9.92 7.12 -29.70
CA THR A 160 -8.96 8.14 -30.12
C THR A 160 -7.72 8.11 -29.23
N LEU A 161 -6.71 8.88 -29.60
CA LEU A 161 -5.56 9.18 -28.74
C LEU A 161 -5.99 10.02 -27.53
N TYR A 162 -5.44 9.69 -26.36
CA TYR A 162 -5.57 10.45 -25.12
C TYR A 162 -4.20 10.88 -24.58
N GLU A 163 -4.14 12.10 -24.07
CA GLU A 163 -3.01 12.59 -23.28
C GLU A 163 -3.27 12.32 -21.80
N CYS A 164 -2.30 11.73 -21.09
CA CYS A 164 -2.45 11.32 -19.71
C CYS A 164 -1.12 11.40 -18.95
N GLY A 165 -1.13 11.04 -17.66
CA GLY A 165 0.08 11.00 -16.82
C GLY A 165 0.61 12.35 -16.36
N ASP A 166 -0.25 13.36 -16.21
CA ASP A 166 0.19 14.76 -16.00
C ASP A 166 0.93 15.31 -17.24
N SER A 167 0.43 14.97 -18.44
CA SER A 167 0.95 15.35 -19.77
C SER A 167 2.28 14.69 -20.17
N ASP A 168 2.60 13.54 -19.58
CA ASP A 168 3.83 12.79 -19.89
C ASP A 168 3.61 11.49 -20.69
N ARG A 169 2.36 11.11 -20.97
CA ARG A 169 1.98 9.87 -21.65
C ARG A 169 0.92 10.11 -22.71
N LEU A 170 1.01 9.31 -23.77
CA LEU A 170 -0.04 9.14 -24.77
C LEU A 170 -0.62 7.74 -24.63
N MET A 171 -1.95 7.62 -24.79
CA MET A 171 -2.68 6.37 -24.60
C MET A 171 -3.72 6.17 -25.70
N LEU A 172 -3.86 4.92 -26.12
CA LEU A 172 -4.97 4.41 -26.91
C LEU A 172 -5.62 3.31 -26.08
N VAL A 173 -6.95 3.22 -26.07
CA VAL A 173 -7.69 2.14 -25.41
C VAL A 173 -8.47 1.39 -26.47
N ALA A 174 -8.50 0.06 -26.36
CA ALA A 174 -9.32 -0.79 -27.21
C ALA A 174 -10.12 -1.75 -26.33
N LEU A 175 -11.42 -1.89 -26.59
CA LEU A 175 -12.28 -2.75 -25.79
C LEU A 175 -12.33 -4.14 -26.41
N GLU A 176 -11.76 -5.15 -25.75
CA GLU A 176 -11.77 -6.52 -26.28
C GLU A 176 -13.09 -7.24 -26.01
N GLN A 177 -13.59 -7.18 -24.78
CA GLN A 177 -14.79 -7.90 -24.37
C GLN A 177 -15.46 -7.22 -23.18
N VAL A 178 -16.78 -7.42 -23.07
CA VAL A 178 -17.56 -6.98 -21.91
C VAL A 178 -17.98 -8.19 -21.09
N ASN A 179 -17.52 -8.24 -19.84
CA ASN A 179 -17.94 -9.25 -18.89
C ASN A 179 -19.28 -8.85 -18.26
N LYS A 180 -20.36 -9.57 -18.61
CA LYS A 180 -21.69 -9.35 -18.04
C LYS A 180 -21.68 -9.62 -16.54
N LYS A 181 -22.56 -8.92 -15.80
CA LYS A 181 -22.76 -9.13 -14.35
C LYS A 181 -23.02 -10.62 -14.07
N GLY A 182 -22.29 -11.18 -13.12
CA GLY A 182 -22.42 -12.58 -12.71
C GLY A 182 -21.05 -13.26 -12.64
N TYR A 183 -21.05 -14.58 -12.78
CA TYR A 183 -19.83 -15.36 -12.82
C TYR A 183 -19.09 -15.16 -14.16
N ARG A 184 -17.76 -15.07 -14.10
CA ARG A 184 -16.91 -15.14 -15.29
C ARG A 184 -17.10 -16.50 -15.96
N PRO A 185 -17.17 -16.58 -17.29
CA PRO A 185 -17.17 -17.85 -18.02
C PRO A 185 -15.97 -18.71 -17.64
N LEU A 186 -16.15 -20.04 -17.63
CA LEU A 186 -15.09 -20.99 -17.25
C LEU A 186 -13.80 -20.78 -18.05
N GLU A 187 -13.90 -20.47 -19.34
CA GLU A 187 -12.75 -20.24 -20.21
C GLU A 187 -11.85 -19.09 -19.74
N GLN A 188 -12.43 -18.03 -19.14
CA GLN A 188 -11.67 -16.88 -18.64
C GLN A 188 -10.94 -17.16 -17.32
N VAL A 189 -11.43 -18.12 -16.53
CA VAL A 189 -10.85 -18.50 -15.24
C VAL A 189 -10.15 -19.87 -15.29
N ARG A 190 -10.03 -20.47 -16.48
CA ARG A 190 -9.48 -21.80 -16.66
C ARG A 190 -8.06 -21.92 -16.12
N SER A 191 -7.22 -20.90 -16.33
CA SER A 191 -5.83 -20.87 -15.84
C SER A 191 -5.76 -20.79 -14.31
N GLU A 192 -6.56 -19.92 -13.71
CA GLU A 192 -6.71 -19.76 -12.25
C GLU A 192 -7.19 -21.08 -11.62
N LEU A 193 -8.28 -21.66 -12.14
CA LEU A 193 -8.82 -22.93 -11.65
C LEU A 193 -7.87 -24.11 -11.88
N ALA A 194 -7.20 -24.18 -13.02
CA ALA A 194 -6.23 -25.23 -13.29
C ALA A 194 -5.03 -25.16 -12.32
N LEU A 195 -4.67 -23.97 -11.83
CA LEU A 195 -3.66 -23.84 -10.77
C LEU A 195 -4.17 -24.41 -9.45
N GLU A 196 -5.38 -24.04 -9.03
CA GLU A 196 -5.99 -24.54 -7.78
C GLU A 196 -6.22 -26.06 -7.82
N ILE A 197 -6.77 -26.58 -8.91
CA ILE A 197 -6.98 -28.03 -9.09
C ILE A 197 -5.65 -28.79 -9.08
N ARG A 198 -4.58 -28.22 -9.69
CA ARG A 198 -3.24 -28.85 -9.62
C ARG A 198 -2.70 -28.86 -8.20
N LYS A 199 -2.93 -27.81 -7.41
CA LYS A 199 -2.56 -27.80 -5.98
C LYS A 199 -3.31 -28.90 -5.22
N ASP A 200 -4.62 -29.01 -5.44
CA ASP A 200 -5.46 -30.03 -4.81
C ASP A 200 -5.00 -31.45 -5.17
N LYS A 201 -4.78 -31.72 -6.46
CA LYS A 201 -4.29 -33.03 -6.93
C LYS A 201 -2.91 -33.37 -6.40
N LYS A 202 -2.01 -32.39 -6.27
CA LYS A 202 -0.70 -32.59 -5.64
C LYS A 202 -0.85 -32.93 -4.16
N ALA A 203 -1.70 -32.21 -3.44
CA ALA A 203 -1.94 -32.45 -2.03
C ALA A 203 -2.57 -33.83 -1.79
N GLU A 204 -3.57 -34.23 -2.60
CA GLU A 204 -4.18 -35.56 -2.58
C GLU A 204 -3.11 -36.65 -2.79
N ARG A 205 -2.27 -36.51 -3.82
CA ARG A 205 -1.19 -37.47 -4.09
C ARG A 205 -0.19 -37.56 -2.94
N ILE A 206 0.29 -36.43 -2.42
CA ILE A 206 1.22 -36.42 -1.29
C ILE A 206 0.59 -37.09 -0.06
N THR A 207 -0.69 -36.82 0.20
CA THR A 207 -1.43 -37.39 1.34
C THR A 207 -1.58 -38.90 1.19
N GLU A 208 -1.85 -39.38 -0.02
CA GLU A 208 -1.93 -40.80 -0.33
C GLU A 208 -0.56 -41.50 -0.20
N ASP A 209 0.51 -40.88 -0.73
CA ASP A 209 1.88 -41.41 -0.68
C ASP A 209 2.37 -41.60 0.77
N ILE A 210 1.92 -40.75 1.70
CA ILE A 210 2.31 -40.79 3.11
C ILE A 210 1.28 -41.47 4.03
N ARG A 211 0.18 -42.01 3.50
CA ARG A 211 -0.97 -42.48 4.30
C ARG A 211 -0.62 -43.60 5.30
N ASN A 212 0.40 -44.39 4.99
CA ASN A 212 0.83 -45.53 5.83
C ASN A 212 1.88 -45.12 6.88
N ILE A 213 2.27 -43.84 6.91
CA ILE A 213 3.27 -43.31 7.84
C ILE A 213 2.57 -42.84 9.10
N THR A 214 2.99 -43.35 10.26
CA THR A 214 2.30 -43.11 11.53
C THR A 214 3.15 -42.42 12.58
N SER A 215 4.45 -42.24 12.34
CA SER A 215 5.36 -41.63 13.31
C SER A 215 6.17 -40.49 12.73
N PHE A 216 6.47 -39.50 13.57
CA PHE A 216 7.22 -38.30 13.18
C PHE A 216 8.57 -38.62 12.53
N ASN A 217 9.34 -39.55 13.11
CA ASN A 217 10.64 -39.95 12.56
C ASN A 217 10.54 -40.59 11.17
N GLN A 218 9.45 -41.30 10.86
CA GLN A 218 9.23 -41.84 9.52
C GLN A 218 8.84 -40.75 8.52
N TYR A 219 8.13 -39.71 8.94
CA TYR A 219 7.86 -38.57 8.05
C TYR A 219 9.14 -37.84 7.63
N GLN A 220 10.15 -37.80 8.50
CA GLN A 220 11.45 -37.18 8.19
C GLN A 220 12.24 -37.94 7.10
N THR A 221 11.95 -39.22 6.87
CA THR A 221 12.65 -40.01 5.84
C THR A 221 11.95 -39.99 4.48
N VAL A 222 10.78 -39.34 4.39
CA VAL A 222 10.07 -39.15 3.12
C VAL A 222 10.88 -38.24 2.22
N ASN A 223 11.02 -38.62 0.95
CA ASN A 223 11.77 -37.84 -0.02
C ASN A 223 11.19 -36.42 -0.16
N ASN A 224 12.06 -35.41 -0.08
CA ASN A 224 11.72 -33.98 -0.09
C ASN A 224 10.89 -33.49 1.12
N ALA A 225 10.74 -34.29 2.18
CA ALA A 225 10.17 -33.78 3.42
C ALA A 225 11.14 -32.78 4.07
N ILE A 226 10.60 -31.66 4.52
CA ILE A 226 11.34 -30.64 5.27
C ILE A 226 10.85 -30.72 6.72
N SER A 227 11.76 -31.07 7.63
CA SER A 227 11.49 -31.03 9.06
C SER A 227 11.93 -29.68 9.61
N ASP A 228 10.98 -28.91 10.17
CA ASP A 228 11.24 -27.59 10.73
C ASP A 228 10.45 -27.38 12.03
N THR A 229 10.87 -26.41 12.84
CA THR A 229 10.19 -25.99 14.07
C THR A 229 9.79 -24.54 13.98
N ILE A 230 8.49 -24.30 14.12
CA ILE A 230 7.92 -22.95 14.19
C ILE A 230 7.57 -22.59 15.64
N LYS A 231 7.89 -21.36 16.04
CA LYS A 231 7.61 -20.81 17.37
C LYS A 231 6.59 -19.68 17.27
N HIS A 232 5.96 -19.36 18.39
CA HIS A 232 4.98 -18.27 18.50
C HIS A 232 3.80 -18.39 17.53
N VAL A 233 3.37 -19.63 17.25
CA VAL A 233 2.16 -19.88 16.46
C VAL A 233 0.94 -19.60 17.33
N THR A 234 0.11 -18.66 16.90
CA THR A 234 -1.14 -18.30 17.56
C THR A 234 -2.32 -18.48 16.61
N PHE A 235 -3.53 -18.57 17.16
CA PHE A 235 -4.75 -18.59 16.35
C PHE A 235 -5.02 -17.23 15.66
N SER A 236 -4.60 -16.13 16.29
CA SER A 236 -4.87 -14.77 15.84
C SER A 236 -4.08 -14.34 14.60
N ALA A 237 -2.96 -15.02 14.30
CA ALA A 237 -2.11 -14.73 13.15
C ALA A 237 -1.82 -16.00 12.33
N PRO A 238 -2.00 -15.98 11.00
CA PRO A 238 -1.56 -17.08 10.14
C PRO A 238 -0.06 -17.36 10.30
N ALA A 239 0.30 -18.63 10.51
CA ALA A 239 1.67 -19.05 10.67
C ALA A 239 2.43 -18.85 9.35
N TYR A 240 3.53 -18.12 9.39
CA TYR A 240 4.40 -17.98 8.23
C TYR A 240 5.43 -19.10 8.18
N ILE A 241 5.44 -19.87 7.10
CA ILE A 241 6.38 -20.97 6.88
C ILE A 241 7.47 -20.49 5.93
N SER A 242 8.64 -20.17 6.49
CA SER A 242 9.77 -19.57 5.76
C SER A 242 10.24 -20.41 4.56
N ALA A 243 10.27 -21.74 4.71
CA ALA A 243 10.69 -22.66 3.64
C ALA A 243 9.79 -22.57 2.39
N LEU A 244 8.51 -22.19 2.58
CA LEU A 244 7.51 -22.10 1.51
C LEU A 244 7.17 -20.65 1.15
N ARG A 245 7.70 -19.67 1.90
CA ARG A 245 7.38 -18.24 1.79
C ARG A 245 5.88 -17.98 1.76
N SER A 246 5.14 -18.73 2.58
CA SER A 246 3.67 -18.79 2.56
C SER A 246 3.10 -18.63 3.96
N ASN A 247 1.95 -17.97 4.04
CA ASN A 247 1.12 -17.93 5.24
C ASN A 247 0.16 -19.12 5.23
N GLU A 248 0.12 -19.87 6.33
CA GLU A 248 -0.58 -21.15 6.46
C GLU A 248 -1.60 -21.11 7.61
N PRO A 249 -2.81 -20.57 7.38
CA PRO A 249 -3.83 -20.42 8.43
C PRO A 249 -4.24 -21.75 9.10
N LEU A 250 -4.25 -22.86 8.34
CA LEU A 250 -4.62 -24.16 8.90
C LEU A 250 -3.58 -24.71 9.88
N VAL A 251 -2.32 -24.31 9.74
CA VAL A 251 -1.27 -24.61 10.73
C VAL A 251 -1.56 -23.88 12.05
N SER A 252 -1.93 -22.59 11.98
CA SER A 252 -2.37 -21.82 13.16
C SER A 252 -3.63 -22.39 13.80
N ALA A 253 -4.59 -22.82 12.98
CA ALA A 253 -5.82 -23.45 13.47
C ALA A 253 -5.54 -24.78 14.18
N TYR A 254 -4.65 -25.62 13.64
CA TYR A 254 -4.27 -26.86 14.31
C TYR A 254 -3.48 -26.59 15.60
N ALA A 255 -2.59 -25.61 15.62
CA ALA A 255 -1.78 -25.28 16.80
C ALA A 255 -2.64 -24.88 18.02
N SER A 256 -3.82 -24.28 17.81
CA SER A 256 -4.71 -23.89 18.90
C SER A 256 -5.44 -25.09 19.54
N VAL A 257 -5.82 -26.08 18.73
CA VAL A 257 -6.61 -27.25 19.18
C VAL A 257 -5.79 -28.52 19.39
N GLY A 258 -4.57 -28.58 18.88
CA GLY A 258 -3.74 -29.78 18.96
C GLY A 258 -3.26 -30.06 20.38
N GLU A 259 -3.07 -31.35 20.65
CA GLU A 259 -2.53 -31.85 21.91
C GLU A 259 -1.00 -31.98 21.85
N PRO A 260 -0.27 -31.61 22.92
CA PRO A 260 1.17 -31.81 22.98
C PRO A 260 1.58 -33.25 22.70
N ASN A 261 2.65 -33.42 21.94
CA ASN A 261 3.23 -34.69 21.51
C ASN A 261 2.31 -35.60 20.69
N ARG A 262 1.16 -35.10 20.24
CA ARG A 262 0.28 -35.80 19.31
C ARG A 262 0.52 -35.34 17.88
N LEU A 263 0.74 -36.31 17.00
CA LEU A 263 0.89 -36.08 15.57
C LEU A 263 -0.47 -35.79 14.92
N SER A 264 -0.52 -34.78 14.04
CA SER A 264 -1.70 -34.48 13.24
C SER A 264 -1.90 -35.50 12.12
N ALA A 265 -3.12 -35.57 11.59
CA ALA A 265 -3.29 -36.07 10.22
C ALA A 265 -2.63 -35.10 9.22
N PRO A 266 -2.30 -35.52 7.99
CA PRO A 266 -1.86 -34.61 6.94
C PRO A 266 -2.87 -33.47 6.69
N ILE A 267 -2.38 -32.24 6.63
CA ILE A 267 -3.19 -31.02 6.45
C ILE A 267 -2.77 -30.37 5.13
N LYS A 268 -3.71 -30.25 4.19
CA LYS A 268 -3.51 -29.45 2.96
C LYS A 268 -3.52 -27.97 3.32
N GLY A 269 -2.36 -27.31 3.30
CA GLY A 269 -2.26 -25.86 3.36
C GLY A 269 -2.17 -25.23 1.98
N ASN A 270 -1.82 -23.93 1.94
CA ASN A 270 -1.78 -23.12 0.74
C ASN A 270 -0.59 -23.47 -0.17
N ALA A 271 0.57 -23.75 0.41
CA ALA A 271 1.80 -24.05 -0.33
C ALA A 271 2.34 -25.47 -0.15
N GLY A 272 1.72 -26.30 0.70
CA GLY A 272 2.19 -27.65 0.97
C GLY A 272 1.23 -28.50 1.80
N VAL A 273 1.62 -29.76 2.04
CA VAL A 273 0.95 -30.67 2.98
C VAL A 273 1.78 -30.72 4.26
N PHE A 274 1.13 -30.51 5.40
CA PHE A 274 1.77 -30.39 6.69
C PHE A 274 1.37 -31.55 7.61
N VAL A 275 2.32 -32.07 8.37
CA VAL A 275 2.08 -32.95 9.51
C VAL A 275 2.73 -32.28 10.71
N LEU A 276 1.93 -32.04 11.75
CA LEU A 276 2.30 -31.19 12.87
C LEU A 276 2.33 -32.01 14.15
N GLN A 277 3.36 -31.80 14.96
CA GLN A 277 3.43 -32.29 16.33
C GLN A 277 3.75 -31.11 17.25
N ILE A 278 2.88 -30.86 18.22
CA ILE A 278 3.07 -29.75 19.15
C ILE A 278 4.05 -30.20 20.24
N TYR A 279 5.25 -29.61 20.28
CA TYR A 279 6.24 -29.96 21.32
C TYR A 279 6.03 -29.18 22.62
N THR A 280 5.60 -27.92 22.52
CA THR A 280 5.36 -27.04 23.66
C THR A 280 4.10 -26.22 23.43
N LYS A 281 3.22 -26.20 24.44
CA LYS A 281 2.06 -25.31 24.48
C LYS A 281 2.19 -24.45 25.73
N THR A 282 2.37 -23.15 25.53
CA THR A 282 2.45 -22.18 26.63
C THR A 282 1.14 -21.41 26.66
N LYS A 283 0.43 -21.48 27.79
CA LYS A 283 -0.68 -20.57 28.02
C LYS A 283 -0.08 -19.20 28.37
N GLN A 284 -0.49 -18.15 27.67
CA GLN A 284 -0.17 -16.79 28.13
C GLN A 284 -0.77 -16.60 29.52
N ASN A 285 0.04 -16.08 30.45
CA ASN A 285 -0.38 -15.76 31.82
C ASN A 285 -1.05 -14.39 31.90
N ASP A 286 -1.42 -13.81 30.77
CA ASP A 286 -2.11 -12.53 30.72
C ASP A 286 -3.47 -12.70 31.41
N THR A 287 -3.70 -11.87 32.43
CA THR A 287 -5.03 -11.78 33.05
C THR A 287 -6.01 -11.31 32.00
N PHE A 288 -7.09 -12.07 31.82
CA PHE A 288 -8.16 -11.70 30.90
C PHE A 288 -8.69 -10.30 31.25
N ASP A 289 -8.59 -9.38 30.29
CA ASP A 289 -9.15 -8.03 30.37
C ASP A 289 -10.30 -7.95 29.38
N ALA A 290 -11.52 -7.83 29.92
CA ALA A 290 -12.74 -7.82 29.12
C ALA A 290 -12.84 -6.59 28.21
N GLU A 291 -12.28 -5.44 28.59
CA GLU A 291 -12.33 -4.22 27.78
C GLU A 291 -11.33 -4.29 26.63
N THR A 292 -10.14 -4.85 26.87
CA THR A 292 -9.14 -5.08 25.82
C THR A 292 -9.65 -6.10 24.80
N GLU A 293 -10.19 -7.24 25.25
CA GLU A 293 -10.76 -8.26 24.34
C GLU A 293 -11.95 -7.69 23.55
N LYS A 294 -12.78 -6.86 24.16
CA LYS A 294 -13.90 -6.21 23.48
C LYS A 294 -13.41 -5.22 22.41
N ALA A 295 -12.35 -4.46 22.68
CA ALA A 295 -11.72 -3.58 21.71
C ALA A 295 -11.15 -4.38 20.52
N ASP A 296 -10.41 -5.46 20.81
CA ASP A 296 -9.85 -6.35 19.78
C ASP A 296 -10.96 -7.00 18.93
N GLN A 297 -12.06 -7.44 19.55
CA GLN A 297 -13.22 -7.98 18.83
C GLN A 297 -13.92 -6.94 17.96
N VAL A 298 -14.06 -5.70 18.43
CA VAL A 298 -14.61 -4.61 17.59
C VAL A 298 -13.73 -4.38 16.37
N ASP A 299 -12.40 -4.41 16.52
CA ASP A 299 -11.47 -4.25 15.41
C ASP A 299 -11.51 -5.43 14.43
N ILE A 300 -11.56 -6.67 14.93
CA ILE A 300 -11.76 -7.88 14.10
C ILE A 300 -13.08 -7.77 13.34
N ASN A 301 -14.18 -7.43 14.03
CA ASN A 301 -15.50 -7.29 13.43
C ASN A 301 -15.56 -6.16 12.41
N ARG A 302 -14.87 -5.04 12.63
CA ARG A 302 -14.76 -3.94 11.67
C ARG A 302 -14.01 -4.39 10.41
N ARG A 303 -12.96 -5.19 10.57
CA ARG A 303 -12.21 -5.78 9.45
C ARG A 303 -13.07 -6.79 8.68
N LEU A 304 -13.85 -7.61 9.39
CA LEU A 304 -14.81 -8.54 8.79
C LEU A 304 -15.97 -7.82 8.07
N LEU A 305 -16.50 -6.74 8.65
CA LEU A 305 -17.51 -5.88 8.03
C LEU A 305 -17.05 -5.35 6.68
N ASN A 306 -15.78 -4.96 6.54
CA ASN A 306 -15.22 -4.55 5.25
C ASN A 306 -15.23 -5.68 4.21
N ASN A 307 -15.07 -6.94 4.65
CA ASN A 307 -15.16 -8.10 3.76
C ASN A 307 -16.62 -8.40 3.38
N PHE A 308 -17.58 -8.18 4.29
CA PHE A 308 -19.01 -8.38 4.04
C PHE A 308 -19.69 -7.22 3.32
N LEU A 309 -19.10 -6.02 3.29
CA LEU A 309 -19.68 -4.86 2.59
C LEU A 309 -19.92 -5.17 1.11
N SER A 310 -19.06 -5.95 0.46
CA SER A 310 -19.25 -6.40 -0.92
C SER A 310 -20.46 -7.33 -1.07
N ASP A 311 -20.66 -8.26 -0.12
CA ASP A 311 -21.82 -9.17 -0.11
C ASP A 311 -23.12 -8.43 0.21
N LEU A 312 -23.09 -7.51 1.19
CA LEU A 312 -24.22 -6.64 1.51
C LEU A 312 -24.61 -5.77 0.32
N HIS A 313 -23.62 -5.16 -0.37
CA HIS A 313 -23.84 -4.39 -1.59
C HIS A 313 -24.46 -5.25 -2.71
N SER A 314 -23.99 -6.49 -2.85
CA SER A 314 -24.52 -7.45 -3.81
C SER A 314 -25.96 -7.86 -3.49
N LYS A 315 -26.27 -8.18 -2.23
CA LYS A 315 -27.62 -8.54 -1.73
C LYS A 315 -28.60 -7.36 -1.81
N ALA A 316 -28.12 -6.15 -1.55
CA ALA A 316 -28.90 -4.92 -1.69
C ALA A 316 -29.14 -4.50 -3.15
N ASN A 317 -28.61 -5.25 -4.12
CA ASN A 317 -28.75 -4.98 -5.56
C ASN A 317 -28.32 -3.56 -5.98
N VAL A 318 -27.36 -2.97 -5.27
CA VAL A 318 -26.86 -1.63 -5.58
C VAL A 318 -26.16 -1.65 -6.94
N LYS A 319 -26.54 -0.72 -7.82
CA LYS A 319 -25.91 -0.53 -9.12
C LYS A 319 -24.94 0.64 -9.02
N ASP A 320 -23.65 0.33 -9.20
CA ASP A 320 -22.61 1.35 -9.24
C ASP A 320 -22.55 1.97 -10.63
N ASN A 321 -23.11 3.17 -10.76
CA ASN A 321 -23.13 3.94 -12.01
C ASN A 321 -22.09 5.07 -12.00
N ARG A 322 -21.19 5.12 -11.02
CA ARG A 322 -20.26 6.25 -10.85
C ARG A 322 -19.38 6.48 -12.07
N TYR A 323 -18.98 5.41 -12.75
CA TYR A 323 -18.25 5.46 -14.02
C TYR A 323 -18.99 6.22 -15.15
N LEU A 324 -20.31 6.42 -15.04
CA LEU A 324 -21.10 7.22 -16.00
C LEU A 324 -21.06 8.72 -15.73
N PHE A 325 -20.63 9.14 -14.54
CA PHE A 325 -20.66 10.54 -14.10
C PHE A 325 -19.28 11.18 -13.98
N PHE A 326 -18.22 10.48 -14.41
CA PHE A 326 -16.84 10.93 -14.40
C PHE A 326 -16.23 10.90 -15.80
#